data_AF-A0A8T6MU01-F1
#
_entry.id   AF-A0A8T6MU01-F1
#
_cell.length_a   1.000
_cell.length_b   1.000
_cell.length_c   1.000
_cell.angle_alpha   90.00
_cell.angle_beta   90.00
_cell.angle_gamma   90.00
#
_symmetry.space_group_name_H-M   'P 1'
#
loop_
_entity.id
_entity.type
_entity.pdbx_description
1 polymer ?
#
loop_
_entity_poly.entity_id
_entity_poly.type
_entity_poly.pdbx_seq_one_letter_code
_entity_poly.pdbx_strand_id
1 'polypeptide(L)'
;SEEISVLGSWISNIHIKDRILHGKTVDLGTGNTNFDQFFSELQKINYRGDLIIQGARNDSNEKPEVTCKRYLDFVKQYVHKYSL
;
A
#
# COMPACT_ATOMS: atom_id res chain seq x y z
N SER A 1 -2.56 6.56 12.67
CA SER A 1 -4.03 6.61 12.62
C SER A 1 -4.56 5.87 13.84
N GLU A 2 -5.57 6.41 14.53
CA GLU A 2 -6.26 5.67 15.60
C GLU A 2 -7.09 4.51 15.01
N GLU A 3 -7.51 4.64 13.75
CA GLU A 3 -8.37 3.68 13.04
C GLU A 3 -7.78 2.27 12.97
N ILE A 4 -6.51 2.11 12.57
CA ILE A 4 -5.88 0.78 12.48
C ILE A 4 -5.80 0.11 13.86
N SER A 5 -5.48 0.89 14.91
CA SER A 5 -5.43 0.34 16.27
C SER A 5 -6.79 -0.09 16.81
N VAL A 6 -7.86 0.62 16.44
CA VAL A 6 -9.23 0.34 16.91
C VAL A 6 -9.87 -0.80 16.11
N LEU A 7 -9.68 -0.79 14.79
CA LEU A 7 -10.33 -1.71 13.87
C LEU A 7 -9.49 -2.97 13.57
N GLY A 8 -8.23 -3.03 14.02
CA GLY A 8 -7.25 -4.02 13.57
C GLY A 8 -7.72 -5.48 13.61
N SER A 9 -8.48 -5.87 14.64
CA SER A 9 -9.04 -7.23 14.76
C SER A 9 -10.14 -7.58 13.73
N TRP A 10 -10.70 -6.56 13.07
CA TRP A 10 -11.77 -6.68 12.07
C TRP A 10 -11.25 -6.50 10.64
N ILE A 11 -10.01 -6.06 10.47
CA ILE A 11 -9.42 -5.88 9.14
C ILE A 11 -9.01 -7.25 8.59
N SER A 12 -9.68 -7.71 7.54
CA SER A 12 -9.34 -8.99 6.88
C SER A 12 -8.47 -8.82 5.63
N ASN A 13 -8.71 -7.76 4.85
CA ASN A 13 -8.01 -7.50 3.59
C ASN A 13 -7.71 -6.01 3.47
N ILE A 14 -6.56 -5.67 2.90
CA ILE A 14 -6.12 -4.29 2.73
C ILE A 14 -5.79 -4.03 1.26
N HIS A 15 -6.33 -2.96 0.69
CA HIS A 15 -5.99 -2.50 -0.65
C HIS A 15 -4.93 -1.41 -0.58
N ILE A 16 -3.80 -1.61 -1.26
CA ILE A 16 -2.69 -0.67 -1.33
C ILE A 16 -2.83 0.19 -2.58
N LYS A 17 -3.02 1.49 -2.39
CA LYS A 17 -3.10 2.52 -3.44
C LYS A 17 -2.46 3.81 -2.96
N ASP A 18 -2.06 4.67 -3.91
CA ASP A 18 -1.53 5.99 -3.61
C ASP A 18 -2.33 7.10 -4.31
N ARG A 19 -2.50 8.23 -3.63
CA ARG A 19 -3.27 9.38 -4.10
C ARG A 19 -2.63 10.68 -3.64
N ILE A 20 -2.76 11.70 -4.48
CA ILE A 20 -2.57 13.08 -4.04
C ILE A 20 -3.72 13.45 -3.10
N LEU A 21 -3.42 14.16 -2.01
CA LEU A 21 -4.40 14.68 -1.07
C LEU A 21 -5.35 15.63 -1.82
N HIS A 22 -6.65 15.34 -1.77
CA HIS A 22 -7.68 16.01 -2.59
C HIS A 22 -7.50 15.88 -4.11
N GLY A 23 -6.59 15.03 -4.59
CA GLY A 23 -6.28 14.83 -6.00
C GLY A 23 -6.55 13.40 -6.47
N LYS A 24 -5.98 13.01 -7.61
CA LYS A 24 -6.20 11.71 -8.28
C LYS A 24 -5.32 10.58 -7.73
N THR A 25 -5.64 9.35 -8.13
CA THR A 25 -4.78 8.17 -7.95
C THR A 25 -3.53 8.32 -8.79
N VAL A 26 -2.39 7.99 -8.19
CA VAL A 26 -1.05 8.13 -8.79
C VAL A 26 -0.22 6.88 -8.52
N ASP A 27 0.94 6.79 -9.16
CA ASP A 27 1.87 5.70 -8.94
C ASP A 27 2.28 5.59 -7.47
N LEU A 28 2.43 4.35 -6.98
CA LEU A 28 2.84 4.12 -5.60
C LEU A 28 4.17 4.82 -5.30
N GLY A 29 4.20 5.60 -4.21
CA GLY A 29 5.37 6.35 -3.77
C GLY A 29 5.46 7.77 -4.33
N THR A 30 4.48 8.18 -5.15
CA THR A 30 4.42 9.53 -5.74
C THR A 30 3.27 10.38 -5.21
N GLY A 31 2.40 9.81 -4.38
CA GLY A 31 1.28 10.50 -3.76
C GLY A 31 1.58 10.96 -2.33
N ASN A 32 0.51 11.08 -1.54
CA ASN A 32 0.57 11.56 -0.16
C ASN A 32 0.29 10.48 0.88
N THR A 33 0.14 9.21 0.47
CA THR A 33 0.03 8.11 1.43
C THR A 33 1.36 7.96 2.18
N ASN A 34 1.33 8.06 3.51
CA ASN A 34 2.48 7.74 4.34
C ASN A 34 2.60 6.22 4.54
N PHE A 35 3.23 5.54 3.59
CA PHE A 35 3.42 4.08 3.64
C PHE A 35 4.22 3.63 4.86
N ASP A 36 5.24 4.40 5.25
CA ASP A 36 6.09 4.05 6.39
C ASP A 36 5.28 3.96 7.68
N GLN A 37 4.48 5.00 7.95
CA GLN A 37 3.57 5.02 9.08
C GLN A 37 2.55 3.89 8.98
N PHE A 38 1.93 3.71 7.80
CA PHE A 38 0.92 2.69 7.57
C PHE A 38 1.43 1.27 7.89
N PHE A 39 2.55 0.85 7.28
CA PHE A 39 3.11 -0.47 7.50
C PHE A 39 3.64 -0.66 8.93
N SER A 40 4.14 0.41 9.57
CA SER A 40 4.49 0.37 11.00
C SER A 40 3.27 0.12 11.91
N GLU A 41 2.09 0.64 11.54
CA GLU A 41 0.86 0.43 12.30
C GLU A 41 0.33 -0.99 12.10
N LEU A 42 0.44 -1.56 10.90
CA LEU A 42 0.12 -2.97 10.64
C LEU A 42 0.99 -3.93 11.47
N GLN A 43 2.28 -3.62 11.61
CA GLN A 43 3.20 -4.42 12.41
C GLN A 43 2.76 -4.44 13.88
N LYS A 44 2.37 -3.29 14.44
CA LYS A 44 1.93 -3.15 15.84
C LYS A 44 0.70 -3.99 16.16
N ILE A 45 -0.22 -4.15 15.21
CA ILE A 45 -1.42 -4.99 15.38
C ILE A 45 -1.19 -6.45 14.96
N ASN A 46 0.05 -6.83 14.60
CA ASN A 46 0.40 -8.16 14.12
C ASN A 46 -0.51 -8.62 12.96
N TYR A 47 -0.77 -7.72 12.01
CA TYR A 47 -1.62 -8.03 10.86
C TYR A 47 -1.00 -9.16 10.02
N ARG A 48 -1.80 -10.18 9.69
CA ARG A 48 -1.41 -11.36 8.89
C ARG A 48 -2.35 -11.64 7.71
N GLY A 49 -3.22 -10.69 7.39
CA GLY A 49 -4.16 -10.80 6.27
C GLY A 49 -3.53 -10.41 4.94
N ASP A 50 -4.34 -10.46 3.88
CA ASP A 50 -3.85 -10.19 2.53
C ASP A 50 -3.64 -8.70 2.26
N LEU A 51 -2.60 -8.41 1.46
CA LEU A 51 -2.35 -7.09 0.86
C LEU A 51 -2.61 -7.17 -0.64
N ILE A 52 -3.54 -6.36 -1.12
CA ILE A 52 -4.00 -6.35 -2.51
C ILE A 52 -3.53 -5.06 -3.17
N ILE A 53 -2.73 -5.16 -4.22
CA ILE A 53 -2.23 -3.97 -4.93
C ILE A 53 -3.33 -3.42 -5.85
N GLN A 54 -3.79 -2.20 -5.56
CA GLN A 54 -4.73 -1.43 -6.37
C GLN A 54 -4.03 -0.17 -6.89
N GLY A 55 -2.94 -0.37 -7.63
CA GLY A 55 -2.12 0.70 -8.18
C GLY A 55 -2.82 1.53 -9.26
N ALA A 56 -2.27 2.71 -9.53
CA ALA A 56 -2.74 3.53 -10.65
C ALA A 56 -2.52 2.79 -11.98
N ARG A 57 -3.39 3.04 -12.95
CA ARG A 57 -3.08 2.67 -14.33
C ARG A 57 -2.11 3.71 -14.86
N ASN A 58 -1.01 3.26 -15.43
CA ASN A 58 -0.14 4.14 -16.17
C ASN A 58 -0.82 4.43 -17.52
N ASP A 59 -1.10 5.69 -17.83
CA ASP A 59 -1.68 6.12 -19.12
C ASP A 59 -0.65 6.06 -20.27
N SER A 60 0.59 5.66 -20.00
CA SER A 60 1.64 5.53 -21.01
C SER A 60 1.67 4.14 -21.67
N ASN A 61 2.39 4.03 -22.80
CA ASN A 61 2.65 2.79 -23.55
C ASN A 61 3.43 1.70 -22.77
N GLU A 62 3.53 1.80 -21.44
CA GLU A 62 4.15 0.80 -20.58
C GLU A 62 3.25 -0.43 -20.49
N LYS A 63 3.85 -1.61 -20.63
CA LYS A 63 3.10 -2.86 -20.51
C LYS A 63 2.67 -3.10 -19.06
N PRO A 64 1.46 -3.63 -18.81
CA PRO A 64 0.96 -3.85 -17.45
C PRO A 64 1.90 -4.64 -16.55
N GLU A 65 2.65 -5.60 -17.08
CA GLU A 65 3.57 -6.45 -16.30
C GLU A 65 4.70 -5.63 -15.67
N VAL A 66 5.16 -4.57 -16.35
CA VAL A 66 6.23 -3.70 -15.85
C VAL A 66 5.71 -2.87 -14.68
N THR A 67 4.52 -2.27 -14.83
CA THR A 67 3.87 -1.51 -13.77
C THR A 67 3.55 -2.39 -12.56
N CYS A 68 2.97 -3.58 -12.79
CA CYS A 68 2.67 -4.56 -11.74
C CYS A 68 3.92 -4.99 -10.98
N LYS A 69 5.03 -5.27 -11.69
CA LYS A 69 6.29 -5.65 -11.04
C LYS A 69 6.84 -4.52 -10.18
N ARG A 70 6.84 -3.28 -10.68
CA ARG A 70 7.30 -2.11 -9.92
C ARG A 70 6.49 -1.91 -8.64
N TYR A 71 5.16 -2.03 -8.70
CA TYR A 71 4.32 -1.92 -7.51
C TYR A 71 4.51 -3.09 -6.54
N LEU A 72 4.70 -4.31 -7.05
CA LEU A 72 5.01 -5.46 -6.21
C LEU A 72 6.32 -5.24 -5.44
N ASP A 73 7.38 -4.80 -6.12
CA ASP A 73 8.67 -4.52 -5.50
C ASP A 73 8.57 -3.37 -4.48
N PHE A 74 7.81 -2.32 -4.81
CA PHE A 74 7.52 -1.21 -3.90
C PHE A 74 6.78 -1.64 -2.62
N VAL A 75 5.84 -2.58 -2.70
CA VAL A 75 5.15 -3.09 -1.51
C VAL A 75 6.06 -4.03 -0.72
N LYS A 76 6.81 -4.91 -1.41
CA LYS A 76 7.72 -5.87 -0.77
C LYS A 76 8.80 -5.21 0.09
N GLN A 77 9.35 -4.05 -0.32
CA GLN A 77 10.31 -3.34 0.54
C GLN A 77 9.73 -2.99 1.92
N TYR A 78 8.45 -2.61 2.00
CA TYR A 78 7.81 -2.30 3.28
C TYR A 78 7.45 -3.57 4.06
N VAL A 79 6.94 -4.60 3.39
CA VAL A 79 6.67 -5.90 4.00
C VAL A 79 7.95 -6.45 4.65
N HIS A 80 9.08 -6.40 3.94
CA HIS A 80 10.38 -6.81 4.48
C HIS A 80 10.83 -5.90 5.64
N LYS A 81 10.74 -4.57 5.46
CA LYS A 81 11.16 -3.59 6.48
C LYS A 81 10.40 -3.78 7.81
N TYR A 82 9.11 -4.11 7.76
CA TYR A 82 8.25 -4.24 8.93
C TYR A 82 7.95 -5.69 9.33
N SER A 83 8.58 -6.68 8.68
CA SER A 83 8.42 -8.11 9.01
C SER A 83 6.95 -8.57 9.08
N LEU A 84 6.17 -8.12 8.09
CA LEU A 84 4.77 -8.50 7.92
C LEU A 84 4.62 -9.86 7.25
#